data_AF-A0AA88IBZ4-F1
#
_entry.id   AF-A0AA88IBZ4-F1
#
_cell.length_a   1.000
_cell.length_b   1.000
_cell.length_c   1.000
_cell.angle_alpha   90.00
_cell.angle_beta   90.00
_cell.angle_gamma   90.00
#
_symmetry.space_group_name_H-M   'P 1'
#
loop_
_entity.id
_entity.type
_entity.pdbx_description
1 polymer ?
#
loop_
_entity_poly.entity_id
_entity_poly.type
_entity_poly.pdbx_seq_one_letter_code
_entity_poly.pdbx_strand_id
1 'polypeptide(L)'
;MFWVSLTSQGALNLHQEDRVEEFLLKTPIIPSRPEKRVILIFHCEFSSERGPRMCLFGKERDRALNDYPKLYYPELYILKGGYNIFPHFQSHCEPQSYRPSGRT
;
A
#
# COMPACT_ATOMS: atom_id res chain seq x y z
N MET A 1 -4.23 8.67 7.91
CA MET A 1 -4.75 8.12 6.65
C MET A 1 -3.64 7.28 6.03
N PHE A 2 -3.85 5.97 5.89
CA PHE A 2 -2.92 5.09 5.19
C PHE A 2 -3.44 4.91 3.78
N TRP A 3 -2.55 4.92 2.80
CA TRP A 3 -2.94 4.79 1.41
C TRP A 3 -2.03 3.72 0.81
N VAL A 4 -2.63 2.64 0.33
CA VAL A 4 -2.01 1.61 -0.49
C VAL A 4 -2.24 2.06 -1.93
N SER A 5 -1.22 2.52 -2.66
CA SER A 5 -1.44 3.04 -4.01
C SER A 5 -0.49 2.51 -5.05
N LEU A 6 -1.06 1.91 -6.08
CA LEU A 6 -0.49 1.93 -7.43
C LEU A 6 -0.83 3.32 -8.00
N THR A 7 0.01 4.32 -7.67
CA THR A 7 -0.11 5.74 -8.02
C THR A 7 -1.28 6.50 -7.38
N SER A 8 -1.04 7.77 -7.02
CA SER A 8 -1.91 8.63 -6.23
C SER A 8 -3.28 8.97 -6.87
N GLN A 9 -3.49 8.63 -8.15
CA GLN A 9 -4.79 8.41 -8.78
C GLN A 9 -5.04 6.88 -8.80
N GLY A 10 -5.76 6.36 -7.80
CA GLY A 10 -5.98 4.91 -7.65
C GLY A 10 -5.54 4.32 -6.30
N ALA A 11 -5.14 5.17 -5.35
CA ALA A 11 -4.82 4.79 -3.99
C ALA A 11 -6.03 4.23 -3.22
N LEU A 12 -5.91 3.03 -2.66
CA LEU A 12 -6.85 2.44 -1.71
C LEU A 12 -6.48 2.85 -0.28
N ASN A 13 -7.42 3.46 0.45
CA ASN A 13 -7.21 3.80 1.87
C ASN A 13 -7.48 2.59 2.78
N LEU A 14 -6.45 1.76 2.99
CA LEU A 14 -6.50 0.60 3.89
C LEU A 14 -5.67 0.89 5.14
N HIS A 15 -6.33 1.37 6.20
CA HIS A 15 -5.67 1.79 7.45
C HIS A 15 -5.83 0.80 8.60
N GLN A 16 -6.62 -0.26 8.41
CA GLN A 16 -6.86 -1.31 9.39
C GLN A 16 -6.39 -2.65 8.81
N GLU A 17 -5.83 -3.49 9.68
CA GLU A 17 -5.22 -4.78 9.31
C GLU A 17 -6.25 -5.75 8.70
N ASP A 18 -7.47 -5.79 9.25
CA ASP A 18 -8.61 -6.56 8.74
C ASP A 18 -8.97 -6.19 7.30
N ARG A 19 -8.96 -4.88 6.97
CA ARG A 19 -9.25 -4.40 5.62
C ARG A 19 -8.15 -4.78 4.63
N VAL A 20 -6.89 -4.78 5.08
CA VAL A 20 -5.77 -5.27 4.26
C VAL A 20 -5.93 -6.75 3.96
N GLU A 21 -6.26 -7.57 4.96
CA GLU A 21 -6.51 -9.00 4.75
C GLU A 21 -7.69 -9.25 3.82
N GLU A 22 -8.80 -8.54 4.02
CA GLU A 22 -10.01 -8.68 3.21
C GLU A 22 -9.77 -8.32 1.74
N PHE A 23 -9.13 -7.18 1.46
CA PHE A 23 -8.95 -6.68 0.10
C PHE A 23 -7.79 -7.31 -0.64
N LEU A 24 -6.68 -7.59 0.05
CA LEU A 24 -5.47 -8.08 -0.62
C LEU A 24 -5.37 -9.60 -0.56
N LEU A 25 -5.82 -10.26 0.52
CA LEU A 25 -5.50 -11.68 0.74
C LEU A 25 -6.70 -12.61 0.56
N LYS A 26 -7.91 -12.21 0.98
CA LYS A 26 -9.12 -13.01 0.72
C LYS A 26 -9.51 -13.02 -0.76
N THR A 27 -9.30 -11.88 -1.44
CA THR A 27 -9.56 -11.73 -2.87
C THR A 27 -8.29 -11.27 -3.57
N PRO A 28 -7.30 -12.15 -3.79
CA PRO A 28 -6.01 -11.76 -4.34
C PRO A 28 -6.16 -11.10 -5.71
N ILE A 29 -5.39 -10.04 -5.94
CA ILE A 29 -5.40 -9.30 -7.21
C ILE A 29 -4.66 -10.15 -8.24
N ILE A 30 -5.39 -10.66 -9.23
CA ILE A 30 -4.83 -11.48 -10.30
C ILE A 30 -4.49 -10.55 -11.49
N PRO A 31 -3.24 -10.55 -11.99
CA PRO A 31 -2.90 -9.77 -13.16
C PRO A 31 -3.67 -10.29 -14.38
N SER A 32 -4.18 -9.38 -15.21
CA SER A 32 -4.95 -9.75 -16.41
C SER A 32 -4.13 -10.49 -17.47
N ARG A 33 -2.79 -10.44 -17.38
CA ARG A 33 -1.87 -11.15 -18.26
C ARG A 33 -0.80 -11.86 -17.43
N PRO A 34 -0.41 -13.11 -17.78
CA PRO A 34 0.58 -13.88 -17.01
C PRO A 34 1.95 -13.21 -16.91
N GLU A 35 2.30 -12.37 -17.88
CA GLU A 35 3.60 -11.68 -17.95
C GLU A 35 3.64 -10.42 -17.09
N LYS A 36 2.49 -9.94 -16.63
CA LYS A 36 2.40 -8.78 -15.75
C LYS A 36 2.48 -9.22 -14.30
N ARG A 37 3.19 -8.43 -13.49
CA ARG A 37 3.31 -8.63 -12.05
C ARG A 37 2.48 -7.60 -11.31
N VAL A 38 1.95 -8.01 -10.15
CA VAL A 38 1.27 -7.10 -9.24
C VAL A 38 2.29 -6.63 -8.21
N ILE A 39 2.41 -5.31 -8.07
CA ILE A 39 3.33 -4.67 -7.13
C ILE A 39 2.49 -3.89 -6.13
N LEU A 40 2.80 -4.06 -4.84
CA LEU A 40 2.16 -3.31 -3.78
C LEU A 40 3.10 -2.24 -3.24
N ILE A 41 2.61 -1.01 -3.15
CA ILE A 41 3.34 0.13 -2.59
C ILE A 41 2.56 0.62 -1.37
N PHE A 42 3.20 0.51 -0.19
CA PHE A 42 2.67 1.00 1.06
C PHE A 42 3.20 2.40 1.36
N HIS A 43 2.31 3.29 1.76
CA HIS A 43 2.72 4.58 2.27
C HIS A 43 1.76 5.12 3.32
N CYS A 44 2.25 6.06 4.12
CA CYS A 44 1.40 6.85 5.00
C CYS A 44 1.73 8.33 4.79
N GLU A 45 1.64 9.14 5.82
CA GLU A 45 2.00 10.56 5.74
C GLU A 45 3.51 10.76 5.57
N PHE A 46 4.33 10.07 6.38
CA PHE A 46 5.80 10.18 6.36
C PHE A 46 6.49 8.86 5.97
N SER A 47 5.73 7.77 5.88
CA SER A 47 6.22 6.39 5.67
C SER A 47 7.29 5.93 6.67
N SER A 48 7.32 6.49 7.88
CA SER A 48 8.27 6.12 8.93
C SER A 48 7.80 4.95 9.80
N GLU A 49 6.51 4.92 10.13
CA GLU A 49 5.96 3.96 11.11
C GLU A 49 4.84 3.13 10.49
N ARG A 50 3.74 3.82 10.20
CA ARG A 50 2.48 3.28 9.70
C ARG A 50 2.66 2.46 8.41
N GLY A 51 3.25 3.06 7.36
CA GLY A 51 3.48 2.37 6.08
C GLY A 51 4.33 1.09 6.21
N PRO A 52 5.53 1.16 6.82
CA PRO A 52 6.36 -0.01 7.07
C PRO A 52 5.67 -1.10 7.89
N ARG A 53 4.97 -0.73 8.97
CA ARG A 53 4.24 -1.70 9.80
C ARG A 53 3.19 -2.47 9.00
N MET A 54 2.41 -1.79 8.18
CA MET A 54 1.37 -2.45 7.38
C MET A 54 1.96 -3.33 6.27
N CYS A 55 3.10 -2.91 5.70
CA CYS A 55 3.84 -3.72 4.74
C CYS A 55 4.34 -5.04 5.36
N LEU A 56 4.84 -4.99 6.60
CA LEU A 56 5.27 -6.19 7.32
C LEU A 56 4.08 -7.11 7.63
N PHE A 57 3.00 -6.55 8.18
CA PHE A 57 1.76 -7.29 8.44
C PHE A 57 1.24 -8.02 7.20
N GLY A 58 1.12 -7.31 6.07
CA GLY A 58 0.65 -7.91 4.81
C GLY A 58 1.55 -9.05 4.33
N LYS A 59 2.87 -8.89 4.44
CA LYS A 59 3.85 -9.92 4.06
C LYS A 59 3.77 -11.16 4.95
N GLU A 60 3.67 -10.97 6.26
CA GLU A 60 3.55 -12.08 7.22
C GLU A 60 2.26 -12.86 7.00
N ARG A 61 1.15 -12.15 6.77
CA ARG A 61 -0.14 -12.78 6.53
C ARG A 61 -0.18 -13.51 5.18
N ASP A 62 0.38 -12.93 4.11
CA ASP A 62 0.52 -13.61 2.81
C ASP A 62 1.36 -14.90 2.93
N ARG A 63 2.46 -14.86 3.69
CA ARG A 63 3.27 -16.05 3.95
C ARG A 63 2.55 -17.09 4.80
N ALA A 64 1.75 -16.69 5.77
CA ALA A 64 0.99 -17.62 6.61
C ALA A 64 -0.13 -18.35 5.83
N LEU A 65 -0.61 -17.76 4.72
CA LEU A 65 -1.66 -18.33 3.89
C LEU A 65 -1.14 -19.21 2.74
N ASN A 66 0.15 -19.16 2.43
CA ASN A 66 0.73 -19.81 1.27
C ASN A 66 1.88 -20.76 1.63
N ASP A 67 1.94 -21.89 0.92
CA ASP A 67 3.07 -22.81 1.03
C ASP A 67 4.33 -22.21 0.41
N TYR A 68 5.45 -22.34 1.11
CA TYR A 68 6.75 -21.91 0.61
C TYR A 68 7.07 -22.60 -0.74
N PRO A 69 7.57 -21.88 -1.76
CA PRO A 69 7.96 -20.46 -1.78
C PRO A 69 6.88 -19.49 -2.28
N LYS A 70 5.65 -19.95 -2.52
CA LYS A 70 4.59 -19.17 -3.16
C LYS A 70 4.14 -17.99 -2.29
N LEU A 71 3.81 -16.88 -2.95
CA LEU A 71 3.26 -15.66 -2.37
C LEU A 71 2.34 -15.02 -3.41
N TYR A 72 1.26 -14.37 -2.96
CA TYR A 72 0.44 -13.55 -3.86
C TYR A 72 1.17 -12.27 -4.26
N TYR A 73 1.90 -11.66 -3.33
CA TYR A 73 2.59 -10.39 -3.54
C TYR A 73 4.09 -10.50 -3.23
N PRO A 74 4.89 -11.06 -4.15
CA PRO A 74 6.33 -11.19 -3.96
C PRO A 74 7.06 -9.83 -3.98
N GLU A 75 6.48 -8.80 -4.60
CA GLU A 75 7.08 -7.47 -4.79
C GLU A 75 6.32 -6.41 -3.96
N LEU A 76 6.92 -6.02 -2.84
CA LEU A 76 6.39 -5.07 -1.86
C LEU A 76 7.37 -3.92 -1.66
N TYR A 77 6.89 -2.67 -1.70
CA TYR A 77 7.70 -1.48 -1.53
C TYR A 77 7.07 -0.48 -0.55
N ILE A 78 7.91 0.39 0.03
CA ILE A 78 7.49 1.50 0.87
C ILE A 78 7.91 2.81 0.18
N LEU A 79 6.95 3.71 -0.04
CA LEU A 79 7.25 5.01 -0.66
C LEU A 79 7.97 5.92 0.34
N LYS A 80 9.24 6.23 0.09
CA LYS A 80 10.05 7.11 0.95
C LYS A 80 9.43 8.51 1.04
N GLY A 81 9.33 9.03 2.26
CA GLY A 81 8.77 10.36 2.53
C GLY A 81 7.24 10.41 2.57
N GLY A 82 6.56 9.32 2.21
CA GLY A 82 5.11 9.20 2.26
C GLY A 82 4.38 10.27 1.45
N TYR A 83 3.16 10.60 1.85
CA TYR A 83 2.37 11.64 1.20
C TYR A 83 2.87 13.06 1.47
N ASN A 84 3.78 13.27 2.44
CA ASN A 84 4.40 14.57 2.71
C ASN A 84 5.25 15.09 1.52
N ILE A 85 5.65 14.23 0.57
CA ILE A 85 6.29 14.67 -0.68
C ILE A 85 5.31 15.26 -1.69
N PHE A 86 4.00 15.28 -1.38
CA PHE A 86 2.91 15.82 -2.20
C PHE A 86 3.25 17.13 -2.92
N PRO A 87 3.91 18.15 -2.30
CA PRO A 87 4.22 19.39 -2.99
C PRO A 87 5.03 19.23 -4.28
N HIS A 88 5.83 18.17 -4.40
CA HIS A 88 6.63 17.85 -5.58
C HIS A 88 5.85 17.10 -6.68
N PHE A 89 4.70 16.50 -6.35
CA PHE A 89 3.93 15.60 -7.23
C PHE A 89 2.43 15.92 -7.23
N GLN A 90 2.07 17.19 -7.04
CA GLN A 90 0.67 17.64 -6.89
C GLN A 90 -0.20 17.24 -8.09
N SER A 91 0.36 17.28 -9.30
CA SER A 91 -0.32 16.89 -10.54
C SER A 91 -0.80 15.44 -10.56
N HIS A 92 -0.24 14.57 -9.72
CA HIS A 92 -0.59 13.14 -9.66
C HIS A 92 -1.55 12.81 -8.52
N CYS A 93 -2.03 13.79 -7.76
CA CYS A 93 -2.81 13.58 -6.55
C CYS A 93 -4.24 14.10 -6.70
N GLU A 94 -5.21 13.31 -6.21
CA GLU A 94 -6.62 13.69 -6.21
C GLU A 94 -7.26 13.51 -4.83
N PRO A 95 -7.84 14.58 -4.23
CA PRO A 95 -7.77 15.98 -4.67
C PRO A 95 -6.34 16.53 -4.61
N GLN A 96 -6.05 17.60 -5.36
CA GLN A 96 -4.76 18.33 -5.31
C GLN A 96 -4.64 19.15 -4.02
N SER A 97 -4.84 18.51 -2.87
CA SER A 97 -4.73 19.13 -1.55
C SER A 97 -4.14 18.12 -0.56
N TYR A 98 -3.18 18.57 0.25
CA TYR A 98 -2.68 17.80 1.37
C TYR A 98 -3.40 18.17 2.66
N ARG A 99 -3.93 17.16 3.35
CA ARG A 99 -4.48 17.28 4.70
C ARG A 99 -3.57 16.54 5.68
N PRO A 100 -2.73 17.26 6.45
CA PRO A 100 -1.91 16.66 7.47
C PRO A 100 -2.78 15.96 8.52
N SER A 101 -2.31 14.84 9.07
CA SER A 101 -2.96 14.33 10.28
C SER A 101 -2.58 15.24 11.44
N GLY A 102 -3.59 15.84 12.08
CA GLY A 102 -3.41 16.95 13.03
C GLY A 102 -2.40 16.61 14.13
N ARG A 103 -1.47 17.54 14.39
CA ARG A 103 -0.80 17.62 15.68
C ARG A 103 -1.74 18.37 16.62
N THR A 104 -2.45 17.66 17.47
CA THR A 104 -2.82 18.18 18.78
C THR A 104 -1.80 17.69 19.79
#